data_AF-A0A950FZ66-F1
#
_entry.id   AF-A0A950FZ66-F1
#
_cell.length_a   1.000
_cell.length_b   1.000
_cell.length_c   1.000
_cell.angle_alpha   90.00
_cell.angle_beta   90.00
_cell.angle_gamma   90.00
#
_symmetry.space_group_name_H-M   'P 1'
#
loop_
_entity.id
_entity.type
_entity.pdbx_description
1 polymer ?
#
loop_
_entity_poly.entity_id
_entity_poly.type
_entity_poly.pdbx_seq_one_letter_code
_entity_poly.pdbx_strand_id
1 'polypeptide(L)'
;MPFAPNYETNPDWSKYPEKMFTRIDKGIQAHSAPLGIAFLQDSQVAEPLRNGIAFALHGSSDRSRRTGYKIVFFPWQGGRPGAQIDLVTGWLDDQSQIQWGRPVDVKPGKDGALLISDDDSGTIYRLSPEGGP
;
A
#
# COMPACT_ATOMS: atom_id res chain seq x y z
N MET A 1 12.60 14.31 -12.08
CA MET A 1 12.63 15.23 -10.92
C MET A 1 13.83 14.95 -10.02
N PRO A 2 14.83 15.85 -9.93
CA PRO A 2 15.94 15.70 -8.98
C PRO A 2 15.41 15.69 -7.54
N PHE A 3 16.17 15.12 -6.59
CA PHE A 3 15.82 15.23 -5.17
C PHE A 3 15.99 16.68 -4.73
N ALA A 4 15.07 17.16 -3.88
CA ALA A 4 15.18 18.46 -3.22
C ALA A 4 15.56 18.25 -1.76
N PRO A 5 16.45 19.08 -1.18
CA PRO A 5 16.77 18.98 0.24
C PRO A 5 15.52 19.25 1.05
N ASN A 6 15.36 18.50 2.16
CA ASN A 6 14.34 18.86 3.14
C ASN A 6 14.79 20.16 3.81
N TYR A 7 14.13 21.28 3.49
CA TYR A 7 14.51 22.60 3.98
C TYR A 7 14.48 22.72 5.51
N GLU A 8 13.60 21.98 6.18
CA GLU A 8 13.44 22.07 7.63
C GLU A 8 14.47 21.23 8.37
N THR A 9 14.76 20.01 7.89
CA THR A 9 15.53 19.02 8.66
C THR A 9 16.91 18.71 8.10
N ASN A 10 17.16 19.01 6.81
CA ASN A 10 18.38 18.70 6.06
C ASN A 10 18.60 19.69 4.87
N PRO A 11 18.60 21.02 5.10
CA PRO A 11 18.61 22.01 4.01
C PRO A 11 19.89 22.01 3.18
N ASP A 12 21.00 21.57 3.77
CA ASP A 12 22.35 21.56 3.19
C ASP A 12 22.86 20.15 2.85
N TRP A 13 21.98 19.15 2.92
CA TRP A 13 22.31 17.73 2.72
C TRP A 13 23.31 17.12 3.72
N SER A 14 23.64 17.81 4.82
CA SER A 14 24.66 17.37 5.78
C SER A 14 24.29 16.08 6.53
N LYS A 15 23.00 15.86 6.81
CA LYS A 15 22.52 14.69 7.57
C LYS A 15 22.21 13.49 6.69
N TYR A 16 21.61 13.74 5.53
CA TYR A 16 21.25 12.69 4.58
C TYR A 16 21.69 13.11 3.18
N PRO A 17 22.90 12.75 2.73
CA PRO A 17 23.39 13.13 1.42
C PRO A 17 22.47 12.62 0.30
N GLU A 18 22.26 13.39 -0.76
CA GLU A 18 21.40 12.99 -1.90
C GLU A 18 21.73 11.58 -2.42
N LYS A 19 23.03 11.29 -2.56
CA LYS A 19 23.57 9.99 -3.02
C LYS A 19 23.21 8.79 -2.14
N MET A 20 22.67 9.01 -0.93
CA MET A 20 22.21 7.96 -0.03
C MET A 20 20.87 7.36 -0.47
N PHE A 21 20.09 8.11 -1.25
CA PHE A 21 18.74 7.69 -1.65
C PHE A 21 18.75 7.00 -3.01
N THR A 22 18.15 5.81 -3.05
CA THR A 22 17.76 5.21 -4.33
C THR A 22 16.47 5.87 -4.79
N ARG A 23 16.40 6.28 -6.06
CA ARG A 23 15.26 7.05 -6.57
C ARG A 23 13.94 6.28 -6.54
N ILE A 24 14.01 4.97 -6.73
CA ILE A 24 12.87 4.06 -6.77
C ILE A 24 13.33 2.74 -6.12
N ASP A 25 12.76 2.38 -4.97
CA ASP A 25 12.97 1.05 -4.36
C ASP A 25 12.06 0.00 -4.99
N LYS A 26 10.79 0.35 -5.24
CA LYS A 26 9.80 -0.51 -5.90
C LYS A 26 8.88 0.29 -6.81
N GLY A 27 8.58 -0.31 -7.96
CA GLY A 27 7.47 0.11 -8.80
C GLY A 27 6.20 -0.62 -8.40
N ILE A 28 5.07 0.04 -8.62
CA ILE A 28 3.73 -0.56 -8.63
C ILE A 28 3.26 -0.54 -10.09
N GLN A 29 2.37 -1.46 -10.47
CA GLN A 29 1.82 -1.49 -11.82
C GLN A 29 1.21 -0.14 -12.21
N ALA A 30 1.53 0.34 -13.42
CA ALA A 30 1.04 1.61 -13.92
C ALA A 30 -0.49 1.71 -13.88
N HIS A 31 -0.98 2.94 -13.67
CA HIS A 31 -2.40 3.28 -13.55
C HIS A 31 -3.14 2.64 -12.36
N SER A 32 -2.46 1.99 -11.41
CA SER A 32 -3.14 1.34 -10.26
C SER A 32 -3.66 2.31 -9.19
N ALA A 33 -3.37 3.62 -9.33
CA ALA A 33 -3.82 4.68 -8.43
C ALA A 33 -3.62 4.37 -6.93
N PRO A 34 -2.37 4.32 -6.42
CA PRO A 34 -2.12 4.12 -5.00
C PRO A 34 -2.58 5.36 -4.22
N LEU A 35 -3.67 5.24 -3.45
CA LEU A 35 -4.22 6.35 -2.66
C LEU A 35 -3.91 6.22 -1.17
N GLY A 36 -3.73 5.01 -0.68
CA GLY A 36 -3.45 4.71 0.72
C GLY A 36 -2.15 3.98 0.93
N ILE A 37 -1.50 4.26 2.06
CA ILE A 37 -0.27 3.62 2.52
C ILE A 37 -0.32 3.45 4.05
N ALA A 38 0.15 2.30 4.54
CA ALA A 38 0.38 2.05 5.96
C ALA A 38 1.66 1.25 6.17
N PHE A 39 2.56 1.83 6.98
CA PHE A 39 3.63 1.11 7.62
C PHE A 39 3.03 0.30 8.77
N LEU A 40 3.24 -1.02 8.77
CA LEU A 40 2.62 -1.93 9.75
C LEU A 40 3.51 -2.20 10.96
N GLN A 41 4.73 -1.67 10.95
CA GLN A 41 5.64 -1.71 12.10
C GLN A 41 5.01 -0.99 13.29
N ASP A 42 5.35 -1.45 14.50
CA ASP A 42 4.84 -0.91 15.77
C ASP A 42 3.31 -0.94 15.93
N SER A 43 2.62 -1.73 15.10
CA SER A 43 1.18 -1.98 15.20
C SER A 43 0.86 -3.31 15.90
N GLN A 44 -0.43 -3.56 16.14
CA GLN A 44 -0.93 -4.83 16.71
C GLN A 44 -1.12 -5.93 15.66
N VAL A 45 -0.92 -5.64 14.37
CA VAL A 45 -1.11 -6.61 13.27
C VAL A 45 -0.23 -7.84 13.49
N ALA A 46 -0.72 -9.05 13.23
CA ALA A 46 0.08 -10.26 13.44
C ALA A 46 1.26 -10.37 12.45
N GLU A 47 2.32 -11.05 12.86
CA GLU A 47 3.34 -11.50 11.91
C GLU A 47 2.73 -12.50 10.91
N PRO A 48 3.19 -12.54 9.65
CA PRO A 48 4.32 -11.78 9.09
C PRO A 48 3.98 -10.37 8.57
N LEU A 49 2.72 -9.93 8.64
CA LEU A 49 2.29 -8.67 8.03
C LEU A 49 2.84 -7.44 8.77
N ARG A 50 3.07 -7.55 10.10
CA ARG A 50 3.66 -6.46 10.90
C ARG A 50 5.00 -5.98 10.33
N ASN A 51 5.79 -6.88 9.75
CA ASN A 51 7.06 -6.54 9.12
C ASN A 51 6.91 -6.12 7.63
N GLY A 52 6.13 -5.06 7.35
CA GLY A 52 6.03 -4.54 5.99
C GLY A 52 5.17 -3.28 5.83
N ILE A 53 4.86 -2.97 4.57
CA ILE A 53 4.03 -1.84 4.17
C ILE A 53 2.84 -2.34 3.36
N ALA A 54 1.65 -1.87 3.66
CA ALA A 54 0.46 -2.09 2.84
C ALA A 54 0.12 -0.84 2.00
N PHE A 55 -0.36 -1.04 0.78
CA PHE A 55 -0.87 -0.01 -0.11
C PHE A 55 -2.29 -0.34 -0.56
N ALA A 56 -3.16 0.65 -0.61
CA ALA A 56 -4.46 0.56 -1.25
C ALA A 56 -4.38 1.06 -2.69
N LEU A 57 -4.61 0.16 -3.65
CA LEU A 57 -4.60 0.46 -5.07
C LEU A 57 -6.05 0.67 -5.55
N HIS A 58 -6.44 1.92 -5.71
CA HIS A 58 -7.82 2.34 -6.03
C HIS A 58 -8.29 1.91 -7.41
N GLY A 59 -7.33 1.70 -8.31
CA GLY A 59 -7.58 1.17 -9.64
C GLY A 59 -7.69 2.21 -10.75
N SER A 60 -7.38 1.77 -11.97
CA SER A 60 -7.28 2.62 -13.15
C SER A 60 -8.64 3.15 -13.63
N SER A 61 -8.75 4.45 -13.87
CA SER A 61 -9.92 5.06 -14.54
C SER A 61 -9.80 5.10 -16.07
N ASP A 62 -8.59 4.96 -16.62
CA ASP A 62 -8.26 5.31 -18.01
C ASP A 62 -7.46 4.21 -18.75
N ARG A 63 -7.73 2.93 -18.45
CA ARG A 63 -7.05 1.79 -19.08
C ARG A 63 -8.04 0.78 -19.66
N SER A 64 -7.75 0.25 -20.86
CA SER A 64 -8.62 -0.73 -21.55
C SER A 64 -8.71 -2.07 -20.83
N ARG A 65 -7.62 -2.52 -20.22
CA ARG A 65 -7.64 -3.55 -19.18
C ARG A 65 -7.32 -2.90 -17.85
N ARG A 66 -8.23 -2.98 -16.90
CA ARG A 66 -8.12 -2.36 -15.59
C ARG A 66 -7.00 -2.98 -14.77
N THR A 67 -6.36 -2.18 -13.92
CA THR A 67 -5.28 -2.58 -13.00
C THR A 67 -5.52 -1.94 -11.64
N GLY A 68 -4.93 -2.49 -10.58
CA GLY A 68 -5.20 -2.08 -9.19
C GLY A 68 -6.37 -2.85 -8.58
N TYR A 69 -7.30 -2.16 -7.92
CA TYR A 69 -8.48 -2.73 -7.26
C TYR A 69 -8.13 -3.79 -6.21
N LYS A 70 -7.10 -3.49 -5.41
CA LYS A 70 -6.54 -4.44 -4.44
C LYS A 70 -5.76 -3.75 -3.33
N ILE A 71 -5.57 -4.48 -2.23
CA ILE A 71 -4.55 -4.16 -1.24
C ILE A 71 -3.31 -4.98 -1.56
N VAL A 72 -2.17 -4.31 -1.66
CA VAL A 72 -0.86 -4.97 -1.85
C VAL A 72 0.02 -4.76 -0.63
N PHE A 73 0.91 -5.72 -0.40
CA PHE A 73 1.84 -5.74 0.72
C PHE A 73 3.27 -5.92 0.23
N PHE A 74 4.20 -5.16 0.81
CA PHE A 74 5.63 -5.32 0.61
C PHE A 74 6.28 -5.67 1.95
N PRO A 75 6.77 -6.91 2.16
CA PRO A 75 7.49 -7.26 3.38
C PRO A 75 8.84 -6.54 3.42
N TRP A 76 9.32 -6.17 4.61
CA TRP A 76 10.69 -5.67 4.74
C TRP A 76 11.71 -6.79 4.67
N GLN A 77 12.73 -6.59 3.83
CA GLN A 77 13.85 -7.51 3.66
C GLN A 77 15.14 -6.69 3.61
N GLY A 78 15.98 -6.83 4.65
CA GLY A 78 17.27 -6.10 4.72
C GLY A 78 17.13 -4.58 4.63
N GLY A 79 16.09 -4.01 5.26
CA GLY A 79 15.84 -2.56 5.25
C GLY A 79 15.22 -2.01 3.96
N ARG A 80 14.85 -2.88 3.01
CA ARG A 80 14.18 -2.51 1.75
C ARG A 80 12.87 -3.26 1.58
N PRO A 81 11.88 -2.70 0.85
CA PRO A 81 10.68 -3.44 0.51
C PRO A 81 11.03 -4.66 -0.37
N GLY A 82 10.38 -5.79 -0.09
CA GLY A 82 10.55 -7.07 -0.78
C GLY A 82 9.74 -7.16 -2.07
N ALA A 83 9.34 -8.38 -2.45
CA ALA A 83 8.42 -8.58 -3.57
C ALA A 83 7.01 -8.10 -3.21
N GLN A 84 6.27 -7.58 -4.20
CA GLN A 84 4.85 -7.25 -4.01
C GLN A 84 4.05 -8.54 -3.80
N ILE A 85 3.17 -8.52 -2.81
CA ILE A 85 2.20 -9.57 -2.52
C ILE A 85 0.81 -8.96 -2.65
N ASP A 86 -0.08 -9.62 -3.40
CA ASP A 86 -1.49 -9.25 -3.44
C ASP A 86 -2.15 -9.76 -2.14
N LEU A 87 -2.46 -8.84 -1.22
CA LEU A 87 -2.95 -9.17 0.12
C LEU A 87 -4.46 -9.35 0.14
N VAL A 88 -5.20 -8.45 -0.51
CA VAL A 88 -6.65 -8.56 -0.67
C VAL A 88 -7.01 -8.19 -2.10
N THR A 89 -7.73 -9.06 -2.78
CA THR A 89 -8.18 -8.89 -4.17
C THR A 89 -9.66 -9.22 -4.28
N GLY A 90 -10.21 -9.09 -5.48
CA GLY A 90 -11.58 -9.50 -5.79
C GLY A 90 -12.52 -8.35 -6.14
N TRP A 91 -12.12 -7.09 -5.89
CA TRP A 91 -12.90 -5.91 -6.32
C TRP A 91 -13.07 -5.77 -7.82
N LEU A 92 -12.14 -6.32 -8.61
CA LEU A 92 -12.19 -6.36 -10.05
C LEU A 92 -12.31 -7.81 -10.51
N ASP A 93 -13.28 -8.09 -11.36
CA ASP A 93 -13.35 -9.37 -12.08
C ASP A 93 -12.40 -9.32 -13.30
N ASP A 94 -11.41 -10.21 -13.32
CA ASP A 94 -10.35 -10.18 -14.32
C ASP A 94 -10.83 -10.52 -15.73
N GLN A 95 -11.96 -11.22 -15.90
CA GLN A 95 -12.47 -11.59 -17.22
C GLN A 95 -13.33 -10.48 -17.83
N SER A 96 -14.36 -10.06 -17.10
CA SER A 96 -15.33 -9.04 -17.51
C SER A 96 -14.77 -7.62 -17.38
N GLN A 97 -13.73 -7.44 -16.57
CA GLN A 97 -13.15 -6.15 -16.21
C GLN A 97 -14.14 -5.24 -15.49
N ILE A 98 -15.20 -5.79 -14.89
CA ILE A 98 -16.15 -5.04 -14.09
C ILE A 98 -15.66 -5.01 -12.64
N GLN A 99 -15.57 -3.81 -12.07
CA GLN A 99 -15.33 -3.66 -10.63
C GLN A 99 -16.64 -3.46 -9.86
N TRP A 100 -16.66 -3.88 -8.59
CA TRP A 100 -17.77 -3.64 -7.66
C TRP A 100 -17.39 -2.75 -6.47
N GLY A 101 -16.11 -2.38 -6.35
CA GLY A 101 -15.64 -1.42 -5.36
C GLY A 101 -14.21 -0.95 -5.64
N ARG A 102 -13.74 0.01 -4.86
CA ARG A 102 -12.47 0.71 -5.08
C ARG A 102 -11.77 1.02 -3.75
N PRO A 103 -10.76 0.24 -3.33
CA PRO A 103 -10.11 0.48 -2.05
C PRO A 103 -9.32 1.80 -2.06
N VAL A 104 -9.50 2.63 -1.04
CA VAL A 104 -8.88 3.96 -0.92
C VAL A 104 -7.73 3.96 0.07
N ASP A 105 -7.95 3.49 1.30
CA ASP A 105 -6.93 3.47 2.35
C ASP A 105 -6.95 2.16 3.14
N VAL A 106 -5.83 1.88 3.80
CA VAL A 106 -5.66 0.72 4.68
C VAL A 106 -4.97 1.19 5.96
N LYS A 107 -5.47 0.78 7.13
CA LYS A 107 -4.87 1.11 8.44
C LYS A 107 -4.87 -0.07 9.40
N PRO A 108 -3.83 -0.22 10.25
CA PRO A 108 -3.89 -1.15 11.35
C PRO A 108 -4.94 -0.72 12.38
N GLY A 109 -5.83 -1.65 12.72
CA GLY A 109 -6.76 -1.56 13.84
C GLY A 109 -6.06 -1.82 15.18
N LYS A 110 -6.71 -1.39 16.27
CA LYS A 110 -6.20 -1.60 17.64
C LYS A 110 -6.25 -3.07 18.08
N ASP A 111 -7.09 -3.86 17.42
CA ASP A 111 -7.31 -5.29 17.62
C ASP A 111 -6.39 -6.17 16.75
N GLY A 112 -5.48 -5.56 15.99
CA GLY A 112 -4.57 -6.27 15.09
C GLY A 112 -5.16 -6.60 13.72
N ALA A 113 -6.39 -6.17 13.42
CA ALA A 113 -6.95 -6.25 12.08
C ALA A 113 -6.36 -5.15 11.16
N LEU A 114 -6.58 -5.28 9.86
CA LEU A 114 -6.45 -4.18 8.90
C LEU A 114 -7.83 -3.68 8.52
N LEU A 115 -8.06 -2.38 8.65
CA LEU A 115 -9.27 -1.70 8.19
C LEU A 115 -9.01 -1.13 6.80
N ILE A 116 -9.92 -1.38 5.86
CA ILE A 116 -9.80 -0.96 4.47
C ILE A 116 -11.04 -0.16 4.10
N SER A 117 -10.86 1.06 3.61
CA SER A 117 -11.97 1.90 3.13
C SER A 117 -12.18 1.75 1.63
N ASP A 118 -13.44 1.86 1.19
CA ASP A 118 -13.83 1.80 -0.22
C ASP A 118 -14.93 2.83 -0.49
N ASP A 119 -14.63 3.78 -1.37
CA ASP A 119 -15.49 4.93 -1.66
C ASP A 119 -16.59 4.62 -2.67
N ASP A 120 -16.38 3.66 -3.55
CA ASP A 120 -17.35 3.27 -4.58
C ASP A 120 -18.49 2.43 -4.00
N SER A 121 -18.17 1.55 -3.03
CA SER A 121 -19.18 0.78 -2.29
C SER A 121 -19.65 1.43 -0.99
N GLY A 122 -18.96 2.48 -0.52
CA GLY A 122 -19.25 3.13 0.77
C GLY A 122 -19.00 2.24 1.99
N THR A 123 -18.07 1.29 1.88
CA THR A 123 -17.85 0.22 2.88
C THR A 123 -16.49 0.34 3.57
N ILE A 124 -16.44 -0.07 4.85
CA ILE A 124 -15.19 -0.36 5.55
C ILE A 124 -15.08 -1.88 5.76
N TYR A 125 -14.06 -2.49 5.19
CA TYR A 125 -13.75 -3.92 5.41
C TYR A 125 -12.79 -4.08 6.58
N ARG A 126 -12.91 -5.20 7.28
CA ARG A 126 -11.97 -5.62 8.33
C ARG A 126 -11.32 -6.94 7.90
N LEU A 127 -10.01 -6.92 7.69
CA LEU A 127 -9.20 -8.12 7.44
C LEU A 127 -8.56 -8.56 8.76
N SER A 128 -8.91 -9.75 9.23
CA SER A 128 -8.37 -10.37 10.43
C SER A 128 -7.95 -11.83 10.16
N PRO A 129 -6.97 -12.37 10.90
CA PRO A 129 -6.67 -13.81 10.88
C PRO A 129 -7.92 -14.63 11.24
N GLU A 130 -8.06 -15.82 10.66
CA GLU A 130 -9.10 -16.76 11.08
C GLU A 130 -8.94 -17.08 12.57
N GLY A 131 -10.01 -16.92 13.35
CA GLY A 131 -10.02 -17.17 14.80
C GLY A 131 -9.40 -16.07 15.67
N GLY A 132 -9.07 -14.89 15.11
CA GLY A 132 -8.82 -13.69 15.90
C GLY A 132 -10.10 -13.21 16.63
N PRO A 133 -9.98 -12.45 17.74
CA PRO A 133 -11.13 -11.91 18.44
C PRO A 133 -12.01 -11.00 17.56
#